data_AF-A0A2E7VDJ4-F1
#
_entry.id   AF-A0A2E7VDJ4-F1
#
_cell.length_a   1.000
_cell.length_b   1.000
_cell.length_c   1.000
_cell.angle_alpha   90.00
_cell.angle_beta   90.00
_cell.angle_gamma   90.00
#
_symmetry.space_group_name_H-M   'P 1'
#
loop_
_entity.id
_entity.type
_entity.pdbx_description
1 polymer ?
#
loop_
_entity_poly.entity_id
_entity_poly.type
_entity_poly.pdbx_seq_one_letter_code
_entity_poly.pdbx_strand_id
1 'polypeptide(L)'
;MTNVKDTDQLWSPTLRRPRKRWKNDRDLIEKFSKEVKSDPEIYPKKSKNVVTFLQIVDELRSVGYDKSENTAPLAEWILQEERKREDGDQSSSSSGKTFIEIPMDLGKTLDSLRKSLGLETRRVYPVSAVFRNIDLLEFAKKRSLLLHGTEDVSVYLEGLVQKDQSGLSAPSGTLFDLLESCEQIVGRKGFRVTKQFEVNACDLWVPEMGLAIEPRSDYNLGDEGELFRLLTLSQQHFDTECMAVVLPNEISDKNYQSCRTLQHIIEDLSVLKINEFEAFVEEIALETLAPFSGMDDSS
;
A
#
# COMPACT_ATOMS: atom_id res chain seq x y z
N MET A 1 -9.90 33.02 -25.03
CA MET A 1 -10.63 31.76 -25.26
C MET A 1 -9.66 30.63 -25.02
N THR A 2 -9.66 30.10 -23.80
CA THR A 2 -8.79 29.02 -23.35
C THR A 2 -9.33 27.69 -23.86
N ASN A 3 -8.54 27.01 -24.69
CA ASN A 3 -8.87 25.70 -25.21
C ASN A 3 -8.33 24.67 -24.21
N VAL A 4 -9.24 24.06 -23.44
CA VAL A 4 -8.98 22.98 -22.49
C VAL A 4 -9.05 21.67 -23.28
N LYS A 5 -7.88 21.13 -23.62
CA LYS A 5 -7.61 19.76 -24.10
C LYS A 5 -6.12 19.53 -23.79
N ASP A 6 -5.64 18.50 -23.09
CA ASP A 6 -6.16 17.20 -22.75
C ASP A 6 -5.62 16.81 -21.36
N THR A 7 -6.51 16.53 -20.40
CA THR A 7 -6.18 15.87 -19.12
C THR A 7 -6.27 14.34 -19.23
N ASP A 8 -6.30 13.80 -20.45
CA ASP A 8 -6.60 12.38 -20.71
C ASP A 8 -5.37 11.45 -20.65
N GLN A 9 -4.19 11.93 -20.22
CA GLN A 9 -3.00 11.09 -20.05
C GLN A 9 -2.65 10.72 -18.59
N LEU A 10 -3.48 11.07 -17.61
CA LEU A 10 -3.27 10.75 -16.18
C LEU A 10 -3.56 9.29 -15.79
N TRP A 11 -3.62 8.37 -16.75
CA TRP A 11 -3.99 6.97 -16.50
C TRP A 11 -2.94 6.01 -17.06
N SER A 12 -1.84 5.81 -16.35
CA SER A 12 -1.01 4.62 -16.59
C SER A 12 -1.82 3.37 -16.17
N PRO A 13 -2.05 2.39 -17.07
CA PRO A 13 -2.84 1.19 -16.78
C PRO A 13 -2.24 0.31 -15.67
N THR A 14 -0.96 0.51 -15.36
CA THR A 14 -0.13 -0.28 -14.43
C THR A 14 -0.48 -0.05 -12.96
N LEU A 15 -1.10 1.08 -12.60
CA LEU A 15 -1.57 1.36 -11.22
C LEU A 15 -2.95 0.79 -10.91
N ARG A 16 -3.61 0.15 -11.89
CA ARG A 16 -4.68 -0.77 -11.55
C ARG A 16 -4.03 -2.01 -10.94
N ARG A 17 -3.99 -2.10 -9.60
CA ARG A 17 -4.15 -3.42 -8.95
C ARG A 17 -5.26 -4.10 -9.75
N PRO A 18 -5.06 -5.30 -10.34
CA PRO A 18 -6.14 -5.95 -11.02
C PRO A 18 -7.25 -6.03 -9.98
N ARG A 19 -8.34 -5.25 -10.17
CA ARG A 19 -9.52 -5.39 -9.33
C ARG A 19 -9.83 -6.87 -9.46
N LYS A 20 -9.60 -7.68 -8.42
CA LYS A 20 -10.02 -9.09 -8.39
C LYS A 20 -11.47 -9.00 -8.84
N ARG A 21 -11.74 -9.48 -10.07
CA ARG A 21 -13.00 -9.14 -10.72
C ARG A 21 -14.06 -9.79 -9.85
N TRP A 22 -14.80 -9.00 -9.08
CA TRP A 22 -15.90 -9.47 -8.22
C TRP A 22 -16.88 -10.36 -9.00
N LYS A 23 -16.88 -10.27 -10.33
CA LYS A 23 -17.57 -11.17 -11.26
C LYS A 23 -17.13 -12.63 -11.10
N ASN A 24 -15.84 -12.93 -10.96
CA ASN A 24 -15.34 -14.29 -10.73
C ASN A 24 -15.79 -14.80 -9.35
N ASP A 25 -15.68 -13.95 -8.32
CA ASP A 25 -16.13 -14.28 -6.96
C ASP A 25 -17.66 -14.52 -6.94
N ARG A 26 -18.43 -13.67 -7.62
CA ARG A 26 -19.87 -13.85 -7.84
C ARG A 26 -20.17 -15.19 -8.53
N ASP A 27 -19.50 -15.47 -9.63
CA ASP A 27 -19.77 -16.66 -10.44
C ASP A 27 -19.49 -17.94 -9.63
N LEU A 28 -18.44 -17.92 -8.80
CA LEU A 28 -18.14 -18.99 -7.86
C LEU A 28 -19.22 -19.14 -6.77
N ILE A 29 -19.62 -18.04 -6.14
CA ILE A 29 -20.67 -18.04 -5.10
C ILE A 29 -22.01 -18.52 -5.68
N GLU A 30 -22.35 -18.09 -6.89
CA GLU A 30 -23.58 -18.50 -7.57
C GLU A 30 -23.55 -19.97 -8.00
N LYS A 31 -22.39 -20.47 -8.44
CA LYS A 31 -22.19 -21.90 -8.73
C LYS A 31 -22.43 -22.74 -7.49
N PHE A 32 -21.80 -22.39 -6.37
CA PHE A 32 -21.95 -23.12 -5.11
C PHE A 32 -23.37 -22.97 -4.53
N SER A 33 -24.00 -21.80 -4.65
CA SER A 33 -25.40 -21.59 -4.24
C SER A 33 -26.37 -22.48 -5.02
N LYS A 34 -26.13 -22.69 -6.31
CA LYS A 34 -26.93 -23.62 -7.13
C LYS A 34 -26.73 -25.07 -6.68
N GLU A 35 -25.49 -25.47 -6.41
CA GLU A 35 -25.16 -26.82 -5.88
C GLU A 35 -25.91 -27.09 -4.58
N VAL A 36 -25.81 -26.18 -3.61
CA VAL A 36 -26.50 -26.24 -2.30
C VAL A 36 -28.02 -26.33 -2.45
N LYS A 37 -28.61 -25.62 -3.43
CA LYS A 37 -30.06 -25.68 -3.70
C LYS A 37 -30.50 -26.96 -4.42
N SER A 38 -29.61 -27.55 -5.22
CA SER A 38 -29.89 -28.70 -6.08
C SER A 38 -29.78 -30.05 -5.40
N ASP A 39 -29.07 -30.14 -4.27
CA ASP A 39 -28.86 -31.38 -3.52
C ASP A 39 -29.36 -31.28 -2.06
N PRO A 40 -30.68 -31.49 -1.82
CA PRO A 40 -31.26 -31.41 -0.47
C PRO A 40 -30.86 -32.58 0.44
N GLU A 41 -30.32 -33.67 -0.10
CA GLU A 41 -29.84 -34.82 0.67
C GLU A 41 -28.52 -34.48 1.36
N ILE A 42 -27.62 -33.78 0.66
CA ILE A 42 -26.35 -33.27 1.20
C ILE A 42 -26.55 -31.95 1.96
N TYR A 43 -27.44 -31.08 1.48
CA TYR A 43 -27.71 -29.76 2.06
C TYR A 43 -29.16 -29.62 2.53
N PRO A 44 -29.51 -30.13 3.74
CA PRO A 44 -30.87 -30.06 4.24
C PRO A 44 -31.33 -28.61 4.40
N LYS A 45 -32.46 -28.27 3.77
CA LYS A 45 -33.06 -26.91 3.83
C LYS A 45 -33.41 -26.41 5.24
N LYS A 46 -33.52 -27.33 6.22
CA LYS A 46 -33.77 -27.02 7.63
C LYS A 46 -32.49 -26.87 8.46
N SER A 47 -31.33 -27.20 7.88
CA SER A 47 -30.04 -27.04 8.57
C SER A 47 -29.77 -25.55 8.75
N LYS A 48 -29.44 -25.16 9.99
CA LYS A 48 -29.14 -23.78 10.35
C LYS A 48 -28.03 -23.20 9.46
N ASN A 49 -27.01 -24.01 9.15
CA ASN A 49 -25.84 -23.59 8.39
C ASN A 49 -26.19 -23.29 6.94
N VAL A 50 -27.02 -24.15 6.33
CA VAL A 50 -27.52 -23.98 4.95
C VAL A 50 -28.40 -22.74 4.86
N VAL A 51 -29.28 -22.52 5.85
CA VAL A 51 -30.13 -21.33 5.92
C VAL A 51 -29.29 -20.06 6.04
N THR A 52 -28.31 -20.03 6.95
CA THR A 52 -27.41 -18.88 7.12
C THR A 52 -26.61 -18.59 5.85
N PHE A 53 -26.05 -19.61 5.20
CA PHE A 53 -25.35 -19.44 3.92
C PHE A 53 -26.26 -18.84 2.84
N LEU A 54 -27.46 -19.39 2.66
CA LEU A 54 -28.39 -18.89 1.66
C LEU A 54 -28.85 -17.45 1.95
N GLN A 55 -29.05 -17.10 3.23
CA GLN A 55 -29.35 -15.72 3.64
C GLN A 55 -28.24 -14.76 3.26
N ILE A 56 -26.98 -15.12 3.51
CA ILE A 56 -25.82 -14.30 3.09
C ILE A 56 -25.80 -14.14 1.58
N VAL A 57 -26.02 -15.22 0.80
CA VAL A 57 -26.06 -15.12 -0.67
C VAL A 57 -27.21 -14.23 -1.15
N ASP A 58 -28.39 -14.31 -0.53
CA ASP A 58 -29.52 -13.44 -0.90
C ASP A 58 -29.25 -11.97 -0.53
N GLU A 59 -28.55 -11.71 0.58
CA GLU A 59 -28.05 -10.38 0.91
C GLU A 59 -27.07 -9.86 -0.16
N LEU A 60 -26.11 -10.68 -0.60
CA LEU A 60 -25.18 -10.33 -1.69
C LEU A 60 -25.92 -9.97 -2.99
N ARG A 61 -26.97 -10.72 -3.34
CA ARG A 61 -27.80 -10.44 -4.52
C ARG A 61 -28.55 -9.10 -4.40
N SER A 62 -29.00 -8.76 -3.19
CA SER A 62 -29.78 -7.54 -2.93
C SER A 62 -28.92 -6.27 -2.88
N VAL A 63 -27.74 -6.33 -2.25
CA VAL A 63 -26.82 -5.20 -2.07
C VAL A 63 -25.94 -4.99 -3.30
N GLY A 64 -25.62 -6.07 -4.01
CA GLY A 64 -24.65 -6.10 -5.10
C GLY A 64 -23.31 -6.67 -4.65
N TYR A 65 -22.79 -7.63 -5.42
CA TYR A 65 -21.54 -8.33 -5.13
C TYR A 65 -20.31 -7.40 -5.09
N ASP A 66 -20.36 -6.30 -5.83
CA ASP A 66 -19.30 -5.27 -5.84
C ASP A 66 -19.30 -4.37 -4.60
N LYS A 67 -20.42 -4.32 -3.87
CA LYS A 67 -20.62 -3.43 -2.71
C LYS A 67 -20.61 -4.14 -1.37
N SER A 68 -20.69 -5.47 -1.36
CA SER A 68 -20.72 -6.24 -0.11
C SER A 68 -19.33 -6.62 0.38
N GLU A 69 -19.08 -6.40 1.66
CA GLU A 69 -17.88 -6.83 2.38
C GLU A 69 -17.74 -8.36 2.51
N ASN A 70 -18.81 -9.11 2.23
CA ASN A 70 -18.85 -10.57 2.35
C ASN A 70 -18.50 -11.29 1.04
N THR A 71 -18.47 -10.61 -0.11
CA THR A 71 -18.22 -11.25 -1.41
C THR A 71 -16.85 -11.92 -1.48
N ALA A 72 -15.79 -11.18 -1.17
CA ALA A 72 -14.43 -11.72 -1.26
C ALA A 72 -14.11 -12.78 -0.19
N PRO A 73 -14.48 -12.60 1.10
CA PRO A 73 -14.30 -13.63 2.12
C PRO A 73 -15.08 -14.92 1.81
N LEU A 74 -16.31 -14.82 1.30
CA LEU A 74 -17.13 -15.99 0.98
C LEU A 74 -16.57 -16.76 -0.23
N ALA A 75 -16.12 -16.06 -1.27
CA ALA A 75 -15.46 -16.69 -2.41
C ALA A 75 -14.14 -17.37 -2.01
N GLU A 76 -13.34 -16.74 -1.15
CA GLU A 76 -12.10 -17.33 -0.64
C GLU A 76 -12.37 -18.59 0.19
N TRP A 77 -13.40 -18.56 1.04
CA TRP A 77 -13.83 -19.75 1.78
C TRP A 77 -14.20 -20.91 0.83
N ILE A 78 -15.02 -20.65 -0.19
CA ILE A 78 -15.40 -21.67 -1.18
C ILE A 78 -14.16 -22.24 -1.88
N LEU A 79 -13.21 -21.39 -2.30
CA LEU A 79 -11.97 -21.84 -2.93
C LEU A 79 -11.10 -22.69 -2.00
N GLN A 80 -11.02 -22.35 -0.71
CA GLN A 80 -10.27 -23.14 0.26
C GLN A 80 -10.88 -24.54 0.44
N GLU A 81 -12.21 -24.64 0.48
CA GLU A 81 -12.89 -25.93 0.58
C GLU A 81 -12.83 -26.73 -0.72
N GLU A 82 -12.90 -26.09 -1.90
CA GLU A 82 -12.66 -26.75 -3.19
C GLU A 82 -11.22 -27.31 -3.26
N ARG A 83 -10.20 -26.57 -2.80
CA ARG A 83 -8.80 -27.06 -2.76
C ARG A 83 -8.61 -28.23 -1.80
N LYS A 84 -9.18 -28.16 -0.59
CA LYS A 84 -9.13 -29.27 0.39
C LYS A 84 -9.73 -30.55 -0.17
N ARG A 85 -10.79 -30.43 -0.97
CA ARG A 85 -11.41 -31.54 -1.67
C ARG A 85 -10.48 -32.13 -2.74
N GLU A 86 -9.84 -31.29 -3.54
CA GLU A 86 -8.89 -31.72 -4.58
C GLU A 86 -7.62 -32.40 -4.00
N ASP A 87 -7.11 -31.91 -2.87
CA ASP A 87 -5.95 -32.48 -2.17
C ASP A 87 -6.28 -33.80 -1.43
N GLY A 88 -7.51 -33.93 -0.93
CA GLY A 88 -8.02 -35.15 -0.28
C GLY A 88 -8.14 -36.34 -1.23
N ASP A 89 -8.48 -36.09 -2.49
CA ASP A 89 -8.63 -37.12 -3.53
C ASP A 89 -7.27 -37.74 -3.98
N GLN A 90 -6.13 -37.11 -3.66
CA GLN A 90 -4.80 -37.66 -3.99
C GLN A 90 -4.23 -38.64 -2.95
N SER A 91 -4.82 -38.75 -1.75
CA SER A 91 -4.20 -39.46 -0.62
C SER A 91 -4.98 -40.65 -0.05
N SER A 92 -6.21 -40.94 -0.49
CA SER A 92 -6.90 -42.16 -0.04
C SER A 92 -8.03 -42.63 -0.96
N SER A 93 -7.95 -43.91 -1.33
CA SER A 93 -8.97 -44.67 -2.05
C SER A 93 -10.21 -44.89 -1.18
N SER A 94 -11.08 -43.89 -1.04
CA SER A 94 -12.44 -44.10 -0.56
C SER A 94 -13.43 -43.31 -1.40
N SER A 95 -14.33 -44.03 -2.08
CA SER A 95 -15.39 -43.53 -2.97
C SER A 95 -16.52 -42.80 -2.23
N GLY A 96 -16.18 -41.80 -1.40
CA GLY A 96 -17.14 -40.84 -0.85
C GLY A 96 -17.02 -39.53 -1.60
N LYS A 97 -18.11 -39.00 -2.16
CA LYS A 97 -18.12 -37.60 -2.61
C LYS A 97 -17.84 -36.71 -1.40
N THR A 98 -16.63 -36.20 -1.27
CA THR A 98 -16.28 -35.21 -0.23
C THR A 98 -17.07 -33.94 -0.54
N PHE A 99 -18.20 -33.75 0.14
CA PHE A 99 -19.01 -32.55 -0.01
C PHE A 99 -18.45 -31.42 0.86
N ILE A 100 -18.68 -30.18 0.45
CA ILE A 100 -18.25 -29.01 1.23
C ILE A 100 -19.19 -28.87 2.43
N GLU A 101 -18.65 -29.00 3.64
CA GLU A 101 -19.41 -28.81 4.88
C GLU A 101 -19.52 -27.31 5.19
N ILE A 102 -20.76 -26.79 5.26
CA ILE A 102 -20.99 -25.39 5.61
C ILE A 102 -20.84 -25.23 7.13
N PRO A 103 -19.91 -24.39 7.62
CA PRO A 103 -19.66 -24.24 9.05
C PRO A 103 -20.87 -23.66 9.80
N MET A 104 -21.08 -24.10 11.05
CA MET A 104 -22.17 -23.60 11.91
C MET A 104 -22.10 -22.09 12.18
N ASP A 105 -20.89 -21.54 12.21
CA ASP A 105 -20.63 -20.12 12.49
C ASP A 105 -19.96 -19.47 11.29
N LEU A 106 -20.59 -19.60 10.11
CA LEU A 106 -20.09 -19.03 8.86
C LEU A 106 -19.78 -17.53 9.00
N GLY A 107 -20.55 -16.78 9.81
CA GLY A 107 -20.25 -15.38 10.12
C GLY A 107 -18.85 -15.18 10.72
N LYS A 108 -18.49 -15.93 11.77
CA LYS A 108 -17.14 -15.85 12.35
C LYS A 108 -16.04 -16.33 11.40
N THR A 109 -16.33 -17.32 10.56
CA THR A 109 -15.38 -17.79 9.53
C THR A 109 -15.12 -16.68 8.51
N LEU A 110 -16.17 -16.01 8.04
CA LEU A 110 -16.04 -14.88 7.11
C LEU A 110 -15.34 -13.70 7.76
N ASP A 111 -15.62 -13.40 9.03
CA ASP A 111 -14.91 -12.35 9.76
C ASP A 111 -13.41 -12.67 9.87
N SER A 112 -13.05 -13.90 10.21
CA SER A 112 -11.65 -14.34 10.30
C SER A 112 -10.94 -14.26 8.95
N LEU A 113 -11.62 -14.64 7.87
CA LEU A 113 -11.12 -14.51 6.51
C LEU A 113 -11.00 -13.05 6.08
N ARG A 114 -11.93 -12.18 6.48
CA ARG A 114 -11.86 -10.74 6.24
C ARG A 114 -10.59 -10.16 6.87
N LYS A 115 -10.22 -10.59 8.08
CA LYS A 115 -8.95 -10.21 8.72
C LYS A 115 -7.73 -10.71 7.96
N SER A 116 -7.70 -12.00 7.59
CA SER A 116 -6.57 -12.58 6.86
C SER A 116 -6.39 -11.97 5.46
N LEU A 117 -7.48 -11.51 4.84
CA LEU A 117 -7.47 -10.84 3.55
C LEU A 117 -7.20 -9.33 3.64
N GLY A 118 -7.06 -8.77 4.85
CA GLY A 118 -6.87 -7.32 5.05
C GLY A 118 -8.08 -6.48 4.66
N LEU A 119 -9.28 -7.05 4.70
CA LEU A 119 -10.55 -6.43 4.29
C LEU A 119 -11.33 -5.86 5.47
N GLU A 120 -10.71 -5.64 6.63
CA GLU A 120 -11.40 -5.12 7.82
C GLU A 120 -12.11 -3.79 7.50
N THR A 121 -13.37 -3.68 7.94
CA THR A 121 -14.12 -2.43 7.94
C THR A 121 -13.39 -1.47 8.87
N ARG A 122 -12.52 -0.62 8.30
CA ARG A 122 -11.82 0.43 9.05
C ARG A 122 -12.87 1.25 9.79
N ARG A 123 -12.67 1.43 11.10
CA ARG A 123 -13.56 2.30 11.89
C ARG A 123 -13.45 3.71 11.34
N VAL A 124 -14.46 4.12 10.58
CA VAL A 124 -14.59 5.51 10.13
C VAL A 124 -14.96 6.34 11.36
N TYR A 125 -13.98 7.04 11.92
CA TYR A 125 -14.25 8.02 12.96
C TYR A 125 -14.90 9.24 12.30
N PRO A 126 -16.03 9.77 12.82
CA PRO A 126 -16.67 10.93 12.22
C PRO A 126 -15.82 12.18 12.47
N VAL A 127 -14.87 12.43 11.57
CA VAL A 127 -13.97 13.58 11.61
C VAL A 127 -14.73 14.90 11.50
N SER A 128 -15.98 14.87 11.01
CA SER A 128 -16.91 15.99 11.01
C SER A 128 -17.19 16.59 12.40
N ALA A 129 -17.02 15.81 13.48
CA ALA A 129 -17.17 16.32 14.85
C ALA A 129 -15.94 17.11 15.34
N VAL A 130 -14.79 16.97 14.66
CA VAL A 130 -13.51 17.59 15.03
C VAL A 130 -13.34 18.95 14.35
N PHE A 131 -13.77 19.08 13.09
CA PHE A 131 -13.65 20.32 12.33
C PHE A 131 -14.82 21.26 12.62
N ARG A 132 -14.53 22.40 13.27
CA ARG A 132 -15.54 23.47 13.52
C ARG A 132 -15.87 24.29 12.28
N ASN A 133 -14.98 24.28 11.27
CA ASN A 133 -15.15 24.98 10.01
C ASN A 133 -15.34 23.95 8.89
N ILE A 134 -16.49 24.01 8.22
CA ILE A 134 -16.89 23.10 7.14
C ILE A 134 -16.01 23.27 5.90
N ASP A 135 -15.55 24.50 5.59
CA ASP A 135 -14.67 24.74 4.44
C ASP A 135 -13.30 24.10 4.64
N LEU A 136 -12.81 24.08 5.90
CA LEU A 136 -11.57 23.38 6.25
C LEU A 136 -11.73 21.86 6.16
N LEU A 137 -12.90 21.32 6.52
CA LEU A 137 -13.20 19.90 6.36
C LEU A 137 -13.22 19.51 4.87
N GLU A 138 -13.89 20.29 4.03
CA GLU A 138 -13.92 20.07 2.58
C GLU A 138 -12.54 20.19 1.95
N PHE A 139 -11.72 21.14 2.40
CA PHE A 139 -10.33 21.24 1.99
C PHE A 139 -9.51 20.00 2.42
N ALA A 140 -9.69 19.53 3.66
CA ALA A 140 -9.04 18.33 4.17
C ALA A 140 -9.45 17.06 3.40
N LYS A 141 -10.73 16.92 3.05
CA LYS A 141 -11.22 15.82 2.19
C LYS A 141 -10.57 15.84 0.82
N LYS A 142 -10.50 17.01 0.17
CA LYS A 142 -9.84 17.17 -1.13
C LYS A 142 -8.36 16.83 -1.06
N ARG A 143 -7.66 17.28 -0.01
CA ARG A 143 -6.24 16.95 0.22
C ARG A 143 -6.05 15.46 0.52
N SER A 144 -6.91 14.85 1.31
CA SER A 144 -6.94 13.40 1.56
C SER A 144 -7.17 12.61 0.27
N LEU A 145 -8.08 13.06 -0.59
CA LEU A 145 -8.35 12.43 -1.88
C LEU A 145 -7.13 12.50 -2.80
N LEU A 146 -6.49 13.66 -2.87
CA LEU A 146 -5.29 13.88 -3.67
C LEU A 146 -4.12 13.00 -3.21
N LEU A 147 -3.91 12.89 -1.89
CA LEU A 147 -2.75 12.20 -1.34
C LEU A 147 -2.99 10.69 -1.13
N HIS A 148 -4.20 10.27 -0.78
CA HIS A 148 -4.50 8.90 -0.36
C HIS A 148 -5.57 8.21 -1.19
N GLY A 149 -6.10 8.86 -2.22
CA GLY A 149 -7.17 8.30 -3.06
C GLY A 149 -8.48 8.08 -2.29
N THR A 150 -8.63 8.69 -1.11
CA THR A 150 -9.83 8.58 -0.28
C THR A 150 -10.23 9.95 0.26
N GLU A 151 -11.53 10.28 0.24
CA GLU A 151 -12.07 11.45 0.92
C GLU A 151 -12.15 11.25 2.45
N ASP A 152 -11.87 10.04 2.94
CA ASP A 152 -11.85 9.74 4.36
C ASP A 152 -10.60 10.31 5.04
N VAL A 153 -10.78 11.49 5.65
CA VAL A 153 -9.74 12.20 6.40
C VAL A 153 -9.22 11.37 7.57
N SER A 154 -10.00 10.43 8.12
CA SER A 154 -9.51 9.58 9.22
C SER A 154 -8.40 8.65 8.76
N VAL A 155 -8.47 8.17 7.52
CA VAL A 155 -7.41 7.35 6.90
C VAL A 155 -6.14 8.16 6.66
N TYR A 156 -6.28 9.42 6.24
CA TYR A 156 -5.15 10.34 6.12
C TYR A 156 -4.46 10.58 7.47
N LEU A 157 -5.24 10.85 8.51
CA LEU A 157 -4.73 11.07 9.87
C LEU A 157 -4.10 9.80 10.45
N GLU A 158 -4.71 8.63 10.25
CA GLU A 158 -4.15 7.35 10.66
C GLU A 158 -2.82 7.07 9.95
N GLY A 159 -2.72 7.38 8.66
CA GLY A 159 -1.47 7.25 7.90
C GLY A 159 -0.36 8.18 8.42
N LEU A 160 -0.70 9.44 8.74
CA LEU A 160 0.24 10.37 9.39
C LEU A 160 0.71 9.82 10.74
N VAL A 161 -0.23 9.39 11.59
CA VAL A 161 0.08 8.86 12.92
C VAL A 161 0.83 7.53 12.83
N GLN A 162 0.58 6.69 11.82
CA GLN A 162 1.34 5.46 11.58
C GLN A 162 2.76 5.75 11.12
N LYS A 163 2.96 6.76 10.27
CA LYS A 163 4.30 7.24 9.87
C LYS A 163 5.06 7.70 11.12
N ASP A 164 4.45 8.54 11.95
CA ASP A 164 5.04 8.98 13.22
C ASP A 164 5.27 7.82 14.21
N GLN A 165 4.31 6.90 14.33
CA GLN A 165 4.40 5.73 15.20
C GLN A 165 5.52 4.79 14.76
N SER A 166 5.70 4.59 13.45
CA SER A 166 6.79 3.76 12.92
C SER A 166 8.15 4.36 13.29
N GLY A 167 8.27 5.69 13.26
CA GLY A 167 9.45 6.41 13.76
C GLY A 167 9.68 6.24 15.26
N LEU A 168 8.61 6.18 16.07
CA LEU A 168 8.67 6.03 17.53
C LEU A 168 8.83 4.57 18.01
N SER A 169 8.39 3.59 17.20
CA SER A 169 8.35 2.16 17.56
C SER A 169 9.58 1.38 17.08
N ALA A 170 10.42 1.99 16.24
CA ALA A 170 11.75 1.47 15.94
C ALA A 170 12.62 1.45 17.22
N PRO A 171 13.58 0.51 17.37
CA PRO A 171 14.44 0.44 18.55
C PRO A 171 15.17 1.78 18.78
N SER A 172 14.71 2.55 19.78
CA SER A 172 15.25 3.85 20.19
C SER A 172 15.67 4.78 19.04
N GLY A 173 14.73 5.54 18.47
CA GLY A 173 15.10 6.74 17.71
C GLY A 173 15.84 6.52 16.40
N THR A 174 16.02 5.28 15.92
CA THR A 174 16.83 4.99 14.71
C THR A 174 16.43 5.83 13.50
N LEU A 175 15.12 6.07 13.29
CA LEU A 175 14.65 6.93 12.20
C LEU A 175 15.03 8.40 12.42
N PHE A 176 14.87 8.91 13.64
CA PHE A 176 15.25 10.29 13.98
C PHE A 176 16.78 10.48 13.90
N ASP A 177 17.55 9.50 14.36
CA ASP A 177 19.01 9.48 14.25
C ASP A 177 19.44 9.43 12.77
N LEU A 178 18.73 8.67 11.93
CA LEU A 178 18.98 8.63 10.49
C LEU A 178 18.64 9.98 9.82
N LEU A 179 17.49 10.58 10.16
CA LEU A 179 17.08 11.90 9.66
C LEU A 179 18.13 12.96 10.04
N GLU A 180 18.56 12.98 11.31
CA GLU A 180 19.58 13.91 11.80
C GLU A 180 20.94 13.63 11.15
N SER A 181 21.33 12.36 11.00
CA SER A 181 22.59 11.98 10.34
C SER A 181 22.61 12.42 8.88
N CYS A 182 21.50 12.23 8.14
CA CYS A 182 21.38 12.70 6.76
C CYS A 182 21.50 14.23 6.69
N GLU A 183 20.81 14.95 7.59
CA GLU A 183 20.89 16.42 7.66
C GLU A 183 22.30 16.90 7.98
N GLN A 184 22.99 16.27 8.93
CA GLN A 184 24.36 16.62 9.29
C GLN A 184 25.35 16.35 8.16
N ILE A 185 25.21 15.21 7.46
CA ILE A 185 26.07 14.84 6.33
C ILE A 185 25.93 15.88 5.20
N VAL A 186 24.70 16.20 4.80
CA VAL A 186 24.43 17.23 3.78
C VAL A 186 24.90 18.61 4.24
N GLY A 187 24.61 18.98 5.50
CA GLY A 187 25.00 20.26 6.08
C GLY A 187 26.52 20.47 6.15
N ARG A 188 27.31 19.41 6.39
CA ARG A 188 28.79 19.48 6.32
C ARG A 188 29.31 19.82 4.93
N LYS A 189 28.52 19.57 3.88
CA LYS A 189 28.84 19.96 2.49
C LYS A 189 28.34 21.36 2.12
N GLY A 190 27.73 22.07 3.07
CA GLY A 190 27.29 23.46 2.89
C GLY A 190 25.90 23.61 2.28
N PHE A 191 25.16 22.53 2.08
CA PHE A 191 23.80 22.57 1.54
C PHE A 191 22.75 22.58 2.64
N ARG A 192 21.59 23.17 2.34
CA ARG A 192 20.47 23.27 3.28
C ARG A 192 19.46 22.16 3.04
N VAL A 193 19.11 21.45 4.10
CA VAL A 193 18.04 20.44 4.07
C VAL A 193 16.70 21.06 4.46
N THR A 194 15.66 20.75 3.69
CA THR A 194 14.26 21.03 4.03
C THR A 194 13.58 19.74 4.45
N LYS A 195 13.00 19.73 5.66
CA LYS A 195 12.20 18.60 6.15
C LYS A 195 10.78 18.70 5.61
N GLN A 196 10.29 17.64 4.98
CA GLN A 196 9.00 17.56 4.31
C GLN A 196 8.22 16.38 4.88
N PHE A 197 7.42 16.62 5.91
CA PHE A 197 6.58 15.58 6.52
C PHE A 197 5.25 15.40 5.77
N GLU A 198 5.31 15.34 4.43
CA GLU A 198 4.16 14.99 3.60
C GLU A 198 4.11 13.47 3.39
N VAL A 199 2.91 12.93 3.20
CA VAL A 199 2.72 11.46 3.21
C VAL A 199 3.18 10.81 1.90
N ASN A 200 3.29 11.56 0.81
CA ASN A 200 3.74 11.05 -0.49
C ASN A 200 4.97 11.81 -1.01
N ALA A 201 5.78 12.33 -0.10
CA ALA A 201 7.04 12.95 -0.44
C ALA A 201 8.12 12.36 0.47
N CYS A 202 9.35 12.35 -0.03
CA CYS A 202 10.51 11.99 0.78
C CYS A 202 10.63 12.96 1.96
N ASP A 203 11.06 12.43 3.10
CA ASP A 203 11.14 13.21 4.33
C ASP A 203 12.12 14.40 4.27
N LEU A 204 13.16 14.31 3.43
CA LEU A 204 14.14 15.38 3.27
C LEU A 204 14.29 15.78 1.80
N TRP A 205 14.45 17.08 1.57
CA TRP A 205 14.67 17.69 0.26
C TRP A 205 15.84 18.67 0.30
N VAL A 206 16.75 18.56 -0.67
CA VAL A 206 17.91 19.44 -0.85
C VAL A 206 17.79 20.10 -2.23
N PRO A 207 17.11 21.26 -2.32
CA PRO A 207 16.79 21.90 -3.60
C PRO A 207 18.02 22.18 -4.45
N GLU A 208 19.11 22.64 -3.83
CA GLU A 208 20.32 23.03 -4.52
C GLU A 208 21.02 21.86 -5.23
N MET A 209 20.78 20.63 -4.76
CA MET A 209 21.36 19.40 -5.33
C MET A 209 20.35 18.60 -6.16
N GLY A 210 19.10 19.07 -6.27
CA GLY A 210 18.03 18.27 -6.87
C GLY A 210 17.78 16.93 -6.13
N LEU A 211 18.16 16.83 -4.85
CA LEU A 211 18.25 15.57 -4.11
C LEU A 211 17.09 15.38 -3.12
N ALA A 212 16.28 14.33 -3.31
CA ALA A 212 15.28 13.89 -2.33
C ALA A 212 15.76 12.66 -1.55
N ILE A 213 15.60 12.67 -0.22
CA ILE A 213 16.14 11.62 0.65
C ILE A 213 15.00 11.06 1.51
N GLU A 214 14.81 9.74 1.46
CA GLU A 214 13.86 8.98 2.27
C GLU A 214 14.62 8.05 3.23
N PRO A 215 14.84 8.47 4.48
CA PRO A 215 15.38 7.59 5.51
C PRO A 215 14.35 6.53 5.93
N ARG A 216 14.78 5.27 6.07
CA ARG A 216 13.92 4.17 6.52
C ARG A 216 14.65 3.38 7.61
N SER A 217 14.02 3.20 8.77
CA SER A 217 14.60 2.43 9.88
C SER A 217 14.62 0.93 9.64
N ASP A 218 13.76 0.42 8.75
CA ASP A 218 13.76 -0.97 8.28
C ASP A 218 13.09 -1.03 6.90
N TYR A 219 13.18 -2.18 6.24
CA TYR A 219 12.49 -2.47 4.99
C TYR A 219 12.03 -3.92 4.94
N ASN A 220 10.80 -4.17 4.52
CA ASN A 220 10.33 -5.50 4.18
C ASN A 220 9.69 -5.51 2.77
N LEU A 221 9.63 -6.69 2.14
CA LEU A 221 9.03 -6.86 0.79
C LEU A 221 7.54 -6.49 0.73
N GLY A 222 6.82 -6.51 1.85
CA GLY A 222 5.43 -6.06 1.92
C GLY A 222 5.28 -4.56 1.71
N ASP A 223 6.32 -3.78 2.03
CA ASP A 223 6.32 -2.32 1.95
C ASP A 223 6.76 -1.80 0.56
N GLU A 224 7.22 -2.69 -0.33
CA GLU A 224 7.78 -2.33 -1.65
C GLU A 224 6.83 -1.44 -2.46
N GLY A 225 5.55 -1.81 -2.53
CA GLY A 225 4.56 -1.05 -3.29
C GLY A 225 4.26 0.33 -2.70
N GLU A 226 4.39 0.49 -1.38
CA GLU A 226 4.22 1.78 -0.72
C GLU A 226 5.43 2.67 -0.95
N LEU A 227 6.63 2.12 -0.74
CA LEU A 227 7.89 2.84 -0.95
C LEU A 227 8.05 3.25 -2.42
N PHE A 228 7.77 2.35 -3.36
CA PHE A 228 7.78 2.64 -4.79
C PHE A 228 6.85 3.83 -5.13
N ARG A 229 5.63 3.82 -4.58
CA ARG A 229 4.66 4.90 -4.79
C ARG A 229 5.17 6.22 -4.21
N LEU A 230 5.74 6.20 -3.00
CA LEU A 230 6.31 7.38 -2.36
C LEU A 230 7.42 7.97 -3.23
N LEU A 231 8.40 7.16 -3.63
CA LEU A 231 9.54 7.62 -4.44
C LEU A 231 9.09 8.20 -5.79
N THR A 232 8.17 7.53 -6.48
CA THR A 232 7.65 8.01 -7.77
C THR A 232 6.92 9.35 -7.63
N LEU A 233 6.15 9.53 -6.55
CA LEU A 233 5.44 10.78 -6.27
C LEU A 233 6.41 11.89 -5.84
N SER A 234 7.46 11.56 -5.11
CA SER A 234 8.54 12.49 -4.74
C SER A 234 9.25 13.06 -5.96
N GLN A 235 9.58 12.22 -6.96
CA GLN A 235 10.19 12.70 -8.21
C GLN A 235 9.37 13.82 -8.85
N GLN A 236 8.05 13.61 -8.95
CA GLN A 236 7.14 14.60 -9.53
C GLN A 236 6.93 15.81 -8.63
N HIS A 237 6.91 15.61 -7.32
CA HIS A 237 6.64 16.67 -6.35
C HIS A 237 7.78 17.67 -6.25
N PHE A 238 9.02 17.18 -6.27
CA PHE A 238 10.22 18.00 -6.12
C PHE A 238 10.93 18.32 -7.43
N ASP A 239 10.57 17.68 -8.54
CA ASP A 239 11.33 17.70 -9.80
C ASP A 239 12.78 17.26 -9.55
N THR A 240 12.93 16.07 -8.93
CA THR A 240 14.23 15.58 -8.43
C THR A 240 15.15 15.17 -9.56
N GLU A 241 16.43 15.53 -9.48
CA GLU A 241 17.49 15.00 -10.34
C GLU A 241 18.06 13.68 -9.78
N CYS A 242 18.04 13.52 -8.45
CA CYS A 242 18.50 12.31 -7.79
C CYS A 242 17.68 11.99 -6.54
N MET A 243 17.61 10.70 -6.21
CA MET A 243 16.94 10.22 -5.01
C MET A 243 17.80 9.26 -4.21
N ALA A 244 17.68 9.33 -2.89
CA ALA A 244 18.34 8.41 -1.98
C ALA A 244 17.34 7.79 -1.00
N VAL A 245 17.30 6.45 -0.93
CA VAL A 245 16.74 5.74 0.22
C VAL A 245 17.91 5.41 1.15
N VAL A 246 17.85 5.89 2.39
CA VAL A 246 18.94 5.73 3.36
C VAL A 246 18.51 4.79 4.49
N LEU A 247 19.24 3.70 4.64
CA LEU A 247 18.97 2.60 5.57
C LEU A 247 20.03 2.55 6.68
N PRO A 248 19.72 2.02 7.88
CA PRO A 248 20.72 1.86 8.94
C PRO A 248 21.78 0.84 8.54
N ASN A 249 22.97 0.90 9.14
CA ASN A 249 24.06 -0.03 8.85
C ASN A 249 23.70 -1.47 9.25
N GLU A 250 22.86 -1.59 10.28
CA GLU A 250 22.43 -2.81 10.95
C GLU A 250 21.31 -3.54 10.20
N ILE A 251 20.78 -2.97 9.11
CA ILE A 251 19.75 -3.64 8.31
C ILE A 251 20.26 -4.99 7.79
N SER A 252 19.39 -6.01 7.79
CA SER A 252 19.77 -7.33 7.28
C SER A 252 20.11 -7.27 5.80
N ASP A 253 21.12 -8.03 5.37
CA ASP A 253 21.53 -8.08 3.95
C ASP A 253 20.38 -8.47 3.03
N LYS A 254 19.49 -9.36 3.50
CA LYS A 254 18.28 -9.74 2.76
C LYS A 254 17.36 -8.54 2.52
N ASN A 255 17.06 -7.77 3.56
CA ASN A 255 16.18 -6.60 3.44
C ASN A 255 16.85 -5.50 2.61
N TYR A 256 18.15 -5.25 2.82
CA TYR A 256 18.93 -4.31 2.03
C TYR A 256 18.90 -4.65 0.54
N GLN A 257 19.23 -5.89 0.17
CA GLN A 257 19.19 -6.31 -1.25
C GLN A 257 17.77 -6.28 -1.83
N SER A 258 16.75 -6.58 -1.01
CA SER A 258 15.35 -6.49 -1.44
C SER A 258 14.90 -5.05 -1.66
N CYS A 259 15.49 -4.06 -0.97
CA CYS A 259 15.20 -2.64 -1.23
C CYS A 259 15.95 -2.16 -2.48
N ARG A 260 17.19 -2.61 -2.67
CA ARG A 260 18.03 -2.24 -3.84
C ARG A 260 17.45 -2.64 -5.19
N THR A 261 16.52 -3.60 -5.24
CA THR A 261 15.83 -3.97 -6.49
C THR A 261 15.05 -2.80 -7.08
N LEU A 262 14.61 -1.84 -6.26
CA LEU A 262 13.90 -0.63 -6.71
C LEU A 262 14.76 0.24 -7.63
N GLN A 263 16.09 0.22 -7.48
CA GLN A 263 17.01 0.96 -8.35
C GLN A 263 16.99 0.47 -9.81
N HIS A 264 16.47 -0.74 -10.07
CA HIS A 264 16.31 -1.25 -11.44
C HIS A 264 15.04 -0.73 -12.12
N ILE A 265 14.14 -0.11 -11.36
CA ILE A 265 12.80 0.27 -11.80
C ILE A 265 12.64 1.80 -11.77
N ILE A 266 13.27 2.47 -10.79
CA ILE A 266 13.21 3.91 -10.61
C ILE A 266 14.55 4.51 -11.05
N GLU A 267 14.50 5.36 -12.07
CA GLU A 267 15.67 6.11 -12.56
C GLU A 267 16.20 7.04 -11.48
N ASP A 268 17.54 7.20 -11.44
CA ASP A 268 18.26 8.10 -10.53
C ASP A 268 18.05 7.83 -9.02
N LEU A 269 17.60 6.62 -8.68
CA LEU A 269 17.48 6.15 -7.31
C LEU A 269 18.76 5.44 -6.85
N SER A 270 19.28 5.87 -5.71
CA SER A 270 20.31 5.17 -4.93
C SER A 270 19.74 4.63 -3.63
N VAL A 271 19.96 3.35 -3.34
CA VAL A 271 19.61 2.72 -2.06
C VAL A 271 20.90 2.46 -1.30
N LEU A 272 21.07 3.17 -0.18
CA LEU A 272 22.34 3.32 0.52
C LEU A 272 22.20 2.93 1.99
N LYS A 273 23.24 2.36 2.57
CA LYS A 273 23.43 2.37 4.02
C LYS A 273 23.93 3.76 4.45
N ILE A 274 23.64 4.16 5.69
CA ILE A 274 24.03 5.49 6.18
C ILE A 274 25.54 5.75 6.10
N ASN A 275 26.38 4.72 6.24
CA ASN A 275 27.83 4.85 6.06
C ASN A 275 28.29 5.07 4.60
N GLU A 276 27.43 4.77 3.62
CA GLU A 276 27.66 5.02 2.18
C GLU A 276 27.17 6.41 1.77
N PHE A 277 26.27 7.02 2.56
CA PHE A 277 25.57 8.25 2.20
C PHE A 277 26.50 9.47 2.08
N GLU A 278 27.55 9.58 2.89
CA GLU A 278 28.47 10.72 2.82
C GLU A 278 29.22 10.77 1.48
N ALA A 279 29.70 9.63 0.99
CA ALA A 279 30.38 9.55 -0.30
C ALA A 279 29.44 9.88 -1.46
N PHE A 280 28.19 9.43 -1.39
CA PHE A 280 27.16 9.76 -2.38
C PHE A 280 26.85 11.26 -2.43
N VAL A 281 26.70 11.92 -1.28
CA VAL A 281 26.49 13.37 -1.22
C VAL A 281 27.71 14.13 -1.76
N GLU A 282 28.93 13.65 -1.52
CA GLU A 282 30.14 14.23 -2.11
C GLU A 282 30.14 14.17 -3.64
N GLU A 283 29.74 13.03 -4.20
CA GLU A 283 29.67 12.82 -5.66
C GLU A 283 28.70 13.81 -6.31
N ILE A 284 27.47 13.89 -5.81
CA ILE A 284 26.47 14.83 -6.34
C ILE A 284 26.92 16.27 -6.16
N ALA A 285 27.48 16.62 -4.99
CA ALA A 285 27.94 17.97 -4.72
C ALA A 285 29.01 18.44 -5.72
N LEU A 286 29.91 17.54 -6.14
CA LEU A 286 30.91 17.84 -7.16
C LEU A 286 30.28 18.13 -8.52
N GLU A 287 29.25 17.38 -8.90
CA GLU A 287 28.52 17.58 -10.15
C GLU A 287 27.72 18.90 -10.15
N THR A 288 27.07 19.22 -9.03
CA THR A 288 26.34 20.49 -8.86
C THR A 288 27.26 21.71 -8.87
N LEU A 289 28.49 21.60 -8.35
CA LEU A 289 29.45 22.71 -8.26
C LEU A 289 30.37 22.86 -9.49
N ALA A 290 30.45 21.83 -10.34
CA ALA A 290 31.27 21.83 -11.55
C ALA A 290 30.88 22.82 -12.69
N PRO A 291 29.65 23.39 -12.82
CA PRO A 291 29.31 24.15 -14.02
C PRO A 291 30.00 25.52 -14.20
N PHE A 292 30.74 26.03 -13.20
CA PHE A 292 31.25 27.42 -13.22
C PHE A 292 32.76 27.59 -13.42
N SER A 293 33.53 26.54 -13.69
CA SER A 293 34.99 26.67 -13.92
C SER A 293 35.41 26.81 -15.40
N GLY A 294 34.46 26.95 -16.33
CA GLY A 294 34.70 26.87 -17.78
C GLY A 294 34.40 28.12 -18.62
N MET A 295 34.18 29.29 -18.01
CA MET A 295 34.01 30.55 -18.75
C MET A 295 34.68 31.70 -18.00
N ASP A 296 36.01 31.75 -18.06
CA ASP A 296 36.80 32.98 -17.98
C ASP A 296 38.24 32.63 -18.40
N ASP A 297 38.41 32.36 -19.69
CA ASP A 297 39.70 32.48 -20.36
C ASP A 297 39.45 32.58 -21.87
N SER A 298 39.05 33.78 -22.30
CA SER A 298 39.08 34.22 -23.71
C SER A 298 39.10 35.74 -23.75
N SER A 299 40.32 36.27 -23.72
CA SER A 299 40.88 37.48 -24.36
C SER A 299 39.98 38.69 -24.63
#